data_AF-A0A529ZEU1-F1
#
_entry.id   AF-A0A529ZEU1-F1
#
_cell.length_a   1.000
_cell.length_b   1.000
_cell.length_c   1.000
_cell.angle_alpha   90.00
_cell.angle_beta   90.00
_cell.angle_gamma   90.00
#
_symmetry.space_group_name_H-M   'P 1'
#
loop_
_entity.id
_entity.type
_entity.pdbx_description
1 polymer ?
#
loop_
_entity_poly.entity_id
_entity_poly.type
_entity_poly.pdbx_seq_one_letter_code
_entity_poly.pdbx_strand_id
1 'polypeptide(L)'
;QMFVITLGPGNVDLSLPANIGLASAVAMKVMGGSDSMILVGLLAALACGAAIGAINYLLIWALRIPPIIATLSASFIIQSVDISYGRGLQIKPPPGFADFTNWQVLGIPVLAMLTVLFTIGAALALQRMIYG
;
A
#
# COMPACT_ATOMS: atom_id res chain seq x y z
N GLN A 1 2.77 3.60 -9.01
CA GLN A 1 4.22 3.86 -9.01
C GLN A 1 4.70 3.82 -7.56
N MET A 2 5.83 3.18 -7.26
CA MET A 2 6.35 3.05 -5.90
C MET A 2 7.41 4.11 -5.65
N PHE A 3 7.25 4.89 -4.58
CA PHE A 3 8.19 5.92 -4.16
C PHE A 3 9.01 5.35 -3.00
N VAL A 4 10.32 5.20 -3.21
CA VAL A 4 11.23 4.61 -2.22
C VAL A 4 11.76 5.74 -1.34
N ILE A 5 11.41 5.70 -0.05
CA ILE A 5 11.92 6.64 0.97
C ILE A 5 12.86 5.85 1.88
N THR A 6 14.16 6.16 1.84
CA THR A 6 15.15 5.53 2.71
C THR A 6 15.30 6.31 4.01
N LEU A 7 15.03 5.67 5.15
CA LEU A 7 15.27 6.25 6.48
C LEU A 7 16.68 5.84 6.94
N GLY A 8 17.67 6.72 6.75
CA GLY A 8 19.06 6.48 7.14
C GLY A 8 19.88 5.64 6.14
N PRO A 9 21.07 5.15 6.50
CA PRO A 9 22.00 4.53 5.56
C PRO A 9 21.47 3.18 5.08
N GLY A 10 20.74 3.17 3.97
CA GLY A 10 20.39 1.97 3.19
C GLY A 10 19.17 1.17 3.65
N ASN A 11 18.33 1.69 4.55
CA ASN A 11 17.11 0.98 4.95
C ASN A 11 15.99 1.20 3.92
N VAL A 12 15.83 0.23 3.01
CA VAL A 12 14.72 0.17 2.03
C VAL A 12 13.73 -0.89 2.49
N ASP A 13 12.45 -0.54 2.63
CA ASP A 13 11.39 -1.51 2.86
C ASP A 13 10.93 -2.13 1.54
N LEU A 14 11.34 -3.39 1.31
CA LEU A 14 11.02 -4.14 0.11
C LEU A 14 9.71 -4.95 0.24
N SER A 15 9.02 -4.87 1.38
CA SER A 15 7.73 -5.53 1.62
C SER A 15 6.53 -4.68 1.17
N LEU A 16 6.75 -3.42 0.78
CA LEU A 16 5.68 -2.49 0.43
C LEU A 16 4.72 -3.01 -0.66
N PRO A 17 5.17 -3.62 -1.78
CA PRO A 17 4.24 -4.11 -2.81
C PRO A 17 3.34 -5.24 -2.30
N ALA A 18 3.91 -6.16 -1.53
CA ALA A 18 3.17 -7.27 -0.93
C ALA A 18 2.14 -6.76 0.09
N ASN A 19 2.54 -5.76 0.89
CA ASN A 19 1.66 -5.13 1.87
C ASN A 19 0.48 -4.41 1.19
N ILE A 20 0.72 -3.68 0.10
CA ILE A 20 -0.35 -3.03 -0.68
C ILE A 20 -1.34 -4.08 -1.21
N GLY A 21 -0.84 -5.20 -1.74
CA GLY A 21 -1.67 -6.33 -2.19
C GLY A 21 -2.57 -6.84 -1.07
N LEU A 22 -1.97 -7.27 0.04
CA LEU A 22 -2.73 -7.82 1.17
C LEU A 22 -3.72 -6.82 1.77
N ALA A 23 -3.29 -5.57 2.01
CA ALA A 23 -4.17 -4.54 2.56
C ALA A 23 -5.35 -4.25 1.64
N SER A 24 -5.15 -4.27 0.32
CA SER A 24 -6.24 -4.13 -0.65
C SER A 24 -7.21 -5.31 -0.60
N ALA A 25 -6.72 -6.55 -0.52
CA ALA A 25 -7.54 -7.75 -0.40
C ALA A 25 -8.38 -7.74 0.90
N VAL A 26 -7.76 -7.34 2.01
CA VAL A 26 -8.45 -7.18 3.31
C VAL A 26 -9.51 -6.10 3.25
N ALA A 27 -9.21 -4.91 2.71
CA ALA A 27 -10.17 -3.83 2.56
C ALA A 27 -11.37 -4.26 1.71
N MET A 28 -11.12 -4.87 0.55
CA MET A 28 -12.16 -5.35 -0.35
C MET A 28 -13.03 -6.41 0.32
N LYS A 29 -12.43 -7.31 1.10
CA LYS A 29 -13.14 -8.31 1.89
C LYS A 29 -14.04 -7.70 2.95
N VAL A 30 -13.57 -6.68 3.66
CA VAL A 30 -14.31 -5.97 4.71
C VAL A 30 -15.43 -5.12 4.11
N MET A 31 -15.21 -4.50 2.96
CA MET A 31 -16.21 -3.69 2.27
C MET A 31 -17.37 -4.53 1.73
N GLY A 32 -17.09 -5.74 1.24
CA GLY A 32 -18.14 -6.69 0.82
C GLY A 32 -19.11 -6.16 -0.24
N GLY A 33 -18.71 -5.15 -1.03
CA GLY A 33 -19.56 -4.49 -2.02
C GLY A 33 -20.55 -3.47 -1.46
N SER A 34 -20.51 -3.15 -0.15
CA SER A 34 -21.37 -2.16 0.49
C SER A 34 -20.68 -0.80 0.63
N ASP A 35 -21.32 0.27 0.17
CA ASP A 35 -20.78 1.63 0.25
C ASP A 35 -20.66 2.13 1.71
N SER A 36 -21.55 1.67 2.60
CA SER A 36 -21.49 2.01 4.04
C SER A 36 -20.23 1.48 4.73
N MET A 37 -19.61 0.45 4.16
CA MET A 37 -18.43 -0.22 4.72
C MET A 37 -17.12 0.34 4.16
N ILE A 38 -17.16 1.35 3.28
CA ILE A 38 -15.95 1.96 2.70
C ILE A 38 -15.02 2.48 3.80
N LEU A 39 -15.57 3.21 4.79
CA LEU A 39 -14.76 3.75 5.88
C LEU A 39 -14.12 2.64 6.72
N VAL A 40 -14.87 1.57 7.01
CA VAL A 40 -14.38 0.42 7.78
C VAL A 40 -13.32 -0.35 7.01
N GLY A 41 -13.50 -0.52 5.70
CA GLY A 41 -12.51 -1.13 4.81
C GLY A 41 -11.22 -0.33 4.73
N LEU A 42 -11.30 1.01 4.69
CA LEU A 42 -10.13 1.88 4.72
C LEU A 42 -9.36 1.75 6.04
N LEU A 43 -10.07 1.76 7.17
CA LEU A 43 -9.46 1.53 8.48
C LEU A 43 -8.82 0.15 8.59
N ALA A 44 -9.45 -0.89 8.01
CA ALA A 44 -8.90 -2.23 7.97
C ALA A 44 -7.61 -2.31 7.14
N ALA A 45 -7.54 -1.63 6.00
CA ALA A 45 -6.30 -1.52 5.22
C ALA A 45 -5.19 -0.82 6.01
N LEU A 46 -5.50 0.31 6.67
CA LEU A 46 -4.52 1.04 7.49
C LEU A 46 -4.02 0.19 8.66
N ALA A 47 -4.92 -0.52 9.34
CA ALA A 47 -4.56 -1.42 10.43
C ALA A 47 -3.70 -2.59 9.95
N CYS A 48 -4.01 -3.18 8.80
CA CYS A 48 -3.22 -4.24 8.17
C CYS A 48 -1.81 -3.75 7.84
N GLY A 49 -1.71 -2.59 7.19
CA GLY A 49 -0.41 -1.98 6.85
C GLY A 49 0.42 -1.64 8.09
N ALA A 50 -0.20 -1.08 9.12
CA ALA A 50 0.46 -0.79 10.39
C ALA A 50 0.94 -2.06 11.11
N ALA A 51 0.14 -3.14 11.08
CA ALA A 51 0.52 -4.42 11.65
C ALA A 51 1.74 -5.02 10.93
N ILE A 52 1.75 -5.00 9.60
CA ILE A 52 2.91 -5.47 8.81
C ILE A 52 4.15 -4.63 9.10
N GLY A 53 4.02 -3.30 9.12
CA GLY A 53 5.12 -2.40 9.48
C GLY A 53 5.68 -2.67 10.88
N ALA A 54 4.80 -2.91 11.85
CA ALA A 54 5.19 -3.28 13.21
C ALA A 54 5.90 -4.64 13.26
N ILE A 55 5.43 -5.64 12.50
CA ILE A 55 6.09 -6.95 12.39
C ILE A 55 7.49 -6.80 11.79
N ASN A 56 7.65 -6.05 10.70
CA ASN A 56 8.94 -5.80 10.09
C ASN A 56 9.91 -5.12 11.07
N TYR A 57 9.44 -4.10 11.78
CA TYR A 57 10.22 -3.42 12.82
C TYR A 57 10.64 -4.38 13.93
N LEU A 58 9.71 -5.20 14.43
CA LEU A 58 9.95 -6.14 15.52
C LEU A 58 10.95 -7.23 15.11
N LEU A 59 10.84 -7.75 13.88
CA LEU A 59 11.81 -8.71 13.34
C LEU A 59 13.23 -8.12 13.29
N ILE A 60 13.37 -6.89 12.82
CA ILE A 60 14.67 -6.21 12.75
C ILE A 60 15.22 -5.99 14.16
N TRP A 61 14.39 -5.48 15.07
CA TRP A 61 14.81 -5.17 16.44
C TRP A 61 15.16 -6.42 17.26
N ALA A 62 14.35 -7.47 17.19
CA ALA A 62 14.51 -8.69 17.99
C ALA A 62 15.60 -9.62 17.44
N LEU A 63 15.66 -9.82 16.10
CA LEU A 63 16.59 -10.76 15.48
C LEU A 63 17.91 -10.11 15.05
N ARG A 64 18.01 -8.77 15.10
CA ARG A 64 19.20 -7.99 14.68
C ARG A 64 19.68 -8.31 13.26
N ILE A 65 18.75 -8.68 12.38
CA ILE A 65 19.03 -8.98 10.97
C ILE A 65 19.06 -7.65 10.18
N PRO A 66 19.91 -7.52 9.14
CA PRO A 66 19.89 -6.38 8.24
C PRO A 66 18.49 -6.10 7.66
N PRO A 67 18.00 -4.85 7.65
CA PRO A 67 16.62 -4.50 7.26
C PRO A 67 16.19 -4.93 5.86
N ILE A 68 17.12 -4.94 4.91
CA ILE A 68 16.88 -5.39 3.54
C ILE A 68 16.47 -6.87 3.51
N ILE A 69 17.16 -7.72 4.27
CA ILE A 69 16.91 -9.18 4.29
C ILE A 69 15.59 -9.46 5.00
N ALA A 70 15.33 -8.76 6.11
CA ALA A 70 14.10 -8.90 6.88
C ALA A 70 12.86 -8.53 6.03
N THR A 71 12.91 -7.37 5.34
CA THR A 71 11.76 -6.88 4.56
C THR A 71 11.54 -7.67 3.27
N LEU A 72 12.59 -8.16 2.60
CA LEU A 72 12.45 -9.10 1.47
C LEU A 72 11.80 -10.41 1.89
N SER A 73 12.26 -11.00 3.00
CA SER A 73 11.71 -12.26 3.52
C SER A 73 10.24 -12.08 3.93
N ALA A 74 9.91 -10.99 4.61
CA ALA A 74 8.54 -10.64 4.95
C ALA A 74 7.67 -10.45 3.69
N SER A 75 8.19 -9.83 2.63
CA SER A 75 7.49 -9.65 1.36
C SER A 75 7.00 -10.97 0.76
N PHE A 76 7.82 -12.03 0.81
CA PHE A 76 7.43 -13.36 0.32
C PHE A 76 6.37 -14.03 1.21
N ILE A 77 6.47 -13.85 2.53
CA ILE A 77 5.47 -14.37 3.47
C ILE A 77 4.12 -13.66 3.22
N ILE A 78 4.13 -12.34 3.12
CA ILE A 78 2.94 -11.53 2.87
C ILE A 78 2.31 -11.89 1.52
N GLN A 79 3.10 -12.02 0.45
CA GLN A 79 2.61 -12.49 -0.85
C GLN A 79 1.99 -13.88 -0.77
N SER A 80 2.59 -14.80 -0.02
CA SER A 80 2.04 -16.15 0.14
C SER A 80 0.70 -16.12 0.88
N VAL A 81 0.59 -15.28 1.92
CA VAL A 81 -0.68 -15.05 2.63
C VAL A 81 -1.69 -14.41 1.70
N ASP A 82 -1.31 -13.40 0.92
CA ASP A 82 -2.18 -12.71 -0.03
C ASP A 82 -2.71 -13.66 -1.10
N ILE A 83 -1.87 -14.50 -1.68
CA ILE A 83 -2.30 -15.53 -2.66
C ILE A 83 -3.26 -16.53 -2.01
N SER A 84 -2.97 -16.98 -0.79
CA SER A 84 -3.83 -17.91 -0.05
C SER A 84 -5.18 -17.28 0.28
N TYR A 85 -5.18 -16.01 0.70
CA TYR A 85 -6.36 -15.22 1.05
C TYR A 85 -7.18 -14.82 -0.18
N GLY A 86 -6.50 -14.54 -1.30
CA GLY A 86 -7.05 -14.13 -2.58
C GLY A 86 -7.74 -15.23 -3.37
N ARG A 87 -7.49 -16.51 -3.06
CA ARG A 87 -8.21 -17.63 -3.66
C ARG A 87 -9.71 -17.55 -3.30
N GLY A 88 -10.50 -17.05 -4.25
CA GLY A 88 -11.96 -16.90 -4.11
C GLY A 88 -12.45 -15.48 -3.80
N LEU A 89 -11.57 -14.47 -3.74
CA LEU A 89 -11.96 -13.06 -3.57
C LEU A 89 -12.42 -12.45 -4.90
N GLN A 90 -13.54 -12.92 -5.45
CA GLN A 90 -14.30 -12.21 -6.49
C GLN A 90 -15.25 -11.21 -5.81
N ILE A 91 -14.71 -10.31 -4.99
CA ILE A 91 -15.53 -9.32 -4.29
C ILE A 91 -15.53 -8.06 -5.15
N LYS A 92 -16.70 -7.79 -5.76
CA LYS A 92 -16.90 -6.58 -6.55
C LYS A 92 -16.69 -5.36 -5.64
N PRO A 93 -15.90 -4.36 -6.07
CA PRO A 93 -15.76 -3.12 -5.32
C PRO A 93 -17.14 -2.48 -5.10
N PRO A 94 -17.34 -1.79 -3.96
CA PRO A 94 -18.55 -1.01 -3.72
C PRO A 94 -18.78 -0.02 -4.87
N PRO A 95 -20.03 0.14 -5.37
CA PRO A 95 -20.31 1.00 -6.52
C PRO A 95 -19.83 2.44 -6.31
N GLY A 96 -20.04 3.03 -5.12
CA GLY A 96 -19.55 4.39 -4.83
C GLY A 96 -18.02 4.51 -4.85
N PHE A 97 -17.31 3.45 -4.45
CA PHE A 97 -15.85 3.42 -4.51
C PHE A 97 -15.33 3.21 -5.95
N ALA A 98 -16.01 2.39 -6.72
CA ALA A 98 -15.70 2.15 -8.13
C ALA A 98 -15.94 3.40 -8.99
N ASP A 99 -17.03 4.13 -8.75
CA ASP A 99 -17.37 5.36 -9.47
C ASP A 99 -16.37 6.47 -9.15
N PHE A 100 -15.96 6.60 -7.89
CA PHE A 100 -14.88 7.52 -7.49
C PHE A 100 -13.56 7.19 -8.20
N THR A 101 -13.22 5.90 -8.28
CA THR A 101 -11.97 5.45 -8.91
C THR A 101 -11.99 5.66 -10.44
N ASN A 102 -13.16 5.51 -11.06
CA ASN A 102 -13.35 5.71 -12.51
C ASN A 102 -13.75 7.14 -12.88
N TRP A 103 -13.77 8.08 -11.94
CA TRP A 103 -14.19 9.44 -12.23
C TRP A 103 -13.22 10.10 -13.22
N GLN A 104 -13.77 10.60 -14.34
CA GLN A 104 -13.01 11.18 -15.44
C GLN A 104 -13.44 12.62 -15.69
N VAL A 105 -12.47 13.46 -16.03
CA VAL A 105 -12.68 14.82 -16.53
C VAL A 105 -11.98 14.92 -17.88
N LEU A 106 -12.70 15.34 -18.92
CA LEU A 106 -12.18 15.46 -20.30
C LEU A 106 -11.58 14.14 -20.85
N GLY A 107 -12.10 12.98 -20.41
CA GLY A 107 -11.61 11.65 -20.81
C GLY A 107 -10.36 11.18 -20.07
N ILE A 108 -9.83 11.97 -19.13
CA ILE A 108 -8.67 11.61 -18.30
C ILE A 108 -9.16 11.26 -16.88
N PRO A 109 -8.80 10.08 -16.34
CA PRO A 109 -9.12 9.73 -14.96
C PRO A 109 -8.55 10.76 -13.97
N VAL A 110 -9.38 11.25 -13.06
CA VAL A 110 -8.98 12.25 -12.05
C VAL A 110 -7.83 11.71 -11.19
N LEU A 111 -7.85 10.42 -10.84
CA LEU A 111 -6.75 9.77 -10.14
C LEU A 111 -5.43 9.80 -10.92
N ALA A 112 -5.46 9.71 -12.26
CA ALA A 112 -4.25 9.83 -13.07
C ALA A 112 -3.69 11.26 -13.02
N MET A 113 -4.56 12.28 -13.10
CA MET A 113 -4.12 13.68 -12.96
C MET A 113 -3.54 13.96 -11.57
N LEU A 114 -4.18 13.46 -10.50
CA LEU A 114 -3.70 13.61 -9.13
C LEU A 114 -2.35 12.92 -8.91
N THR A 115 -2.17 11.71 -9.45
CA THR A 115 -0.87 11.00 -9.33
C THR A 115 0.24 11.72 -10.08
N VAL A 116 -0.02 12.28 -11.27
CA VAL A 116 0.95 13.12 -12.00
C VAL A 116 1.29 14.37 -11.22
N LEU A 117 0.29 15.10 -10.71
CA LEU A 117 0.49 16.31 -9.91
C LEU A 117 1.31 16.03 -8.65
N PHE A 118 0.99 14.94 -7.94
CA PHE A 118 1.73 14.49 -6.78
C PHE A 118 3.17 14.11 -7.13
N THR A 119 3.39 13.40 -8.24
CA THR A 119 4.73 13.00 -8.70
C THR A 119 5.58 14.21 -9.03
N ILE A 120 5.03 15.22 -9.71
CA ILE A 120 5.72 16.48 -9.99
C ILE A 120 6.04 17.21 -8.68
N GLY A 121 5.08 17.31 -7.77
CA GLY A 121 5.28 17.93 -6.45
C GLY A 121 6.40 17.25 -5.65
N ALA A 122 6.39 15.91 -5.60
CA ALA A 122 7.41 15.13 -4.93
C ALA A 122 8.78 15.27 -5.61
N ALA A 123 8.84 15.29 -6.94
CA ALA A 123 10.07 15.50 -7.70
C ALA A 123 10.67 16.89 -7.42
N LEU A 124 9.84 17.94 -7.39
CA LEU A 124 10.28 19.29 -7.05
C LEU A 124 10.73 19.40 -5.59
N ALA A 125 10.02 18.76 -4.66
CA ALA A 125 10.40 18.72 -3.26
C ALA A 125 11.75 18.03 -3.07
N LEU A 126 11.96 16.87 -3.69
CA LEU A 126 13.24 16.15 -3.66
C LEU A 126 14.38 16.96 -4.28
N GLN A 127 14.13 17.64 -5.41
CA GLN A 127 15.17 18.42 -6.09
C GLN A 127 15.49 19.76 -5.40
N ARG A 128 14.61 20.29 -4.55
CA ARG A 128 14.76 21.62 -3.93
C ARG A 128 14.93 21.61 -2.41
N MET A 129 14.65 20.51 -1.72
CA MET A 129 14.91 20.39 -0.28
C MET A 129 16.29 19.75 -0.04
N ILE A 130 16.90 20.13 1.07
CA ILE A 130 18.29 19.79 1.46
C ILE A 130 18.50 18.27 1.69
N TYR A 131 17.43 17.48 1.72
CA TYR A 131 17.43 16.02 1.91
C TYR A 131 17.45 15.22 0.60
N GLY A 132 18.16 15.72 -0.42
CA GLY A 132 18.50 14.92 -1.60
C GLY A 132 19.18 13.61 -1.22
#